data_AF-A0A7W9U464-F1
#
_entry.id   AF-A0A7W9U464-F1
#
_cell.length_a   1.000
_cell.length_b   1.000
_cell.length_c   1.000
_cell.angle_alpha   90.00
_cell.angle_beta   90.00
_cell.angle_gamma   90.00
#
_symmetry.space_group_name_H-M   'P 1'
#
loop_
_entity.id
_entity.type
_entity.pdbx_description
1 polymer ?
#
loop_
_entity_poly.entity_id
_entity_poly.type
_entity_poly.pdbx_seq_one_letter_code
_entity_poly.pdbx_strand_id
1 'polypeptide(L)'
;MLATSLSIVVMVGSYLNAFAKTAILGLGFSLYFCFIVAITNPTVYNPSAYLDTGFALLCGIAVAAVAFSVLMPRAGDWISAQYMKQIRGLIAHGAREGDLDDLLYTFELSLRDFILMIASAPVDARVDRDHLIGWAFAALEIGRSMIQVRLDTERLGNALPTGWAAEQDAWLAALAEVFEAVTPQAAEGALMATRRALDRLPLGPNIAVDAETLTRYRMRALLHFTELTLRDDTFALWQTRQVQA
;
A
#
# COMPACT_ATOMS: atom_id res chain seq x y z
N MET A 1 -8.18 0.38 51.74
CA MET A 1 -8.92 -0.89 51.65
C MET A 1 -9.50 -1.10 50.27
N LEU A 2 -10.46 -0.30 49.78
CA LEU A 2 -11.04 -0.48 48.44
C LEU A 2 -10.03 -0.28 47.29
N ALA A 3 -9.18 0.75 47.39
CA ALA A 3 -8.09 0.96 46.41
C ALA A 3 -7.11 -0.23 46.38
N THR A 4 -6.80 -0.79 47.55
CA THR A 4 -5.90 -1.93 47.69
C THR A 4 -6.50 -3.21 47.10
N SER A 5 -7.79 -3.44 47.27
CA SER A 5 -8.50 -4.58 46.67
C SER A 5 -8.66 -4.46 45.16
N LEU A 6 -8.96 -3.26 44.63
CA LEU A 6 -9.01 -3.03 43.19
C LEU A 6 -7.62 -3.19 42.54
N SER A 7 -6.56 -2.72 43.22
CA SER A 7 -5.20 -2.74 42.70
C SER A 7 -4.73 -4.15 42.31
N ILE A 8 -5.05 -5.16 43.12
CA ILE A 8 -4.71 -6.57 42.80
C ILE A 8 -5.36 -7.02 41.49
N VAL A 9 -6.63 -6.70 41.28
CA VAL A 9 -7.37 -7.13 40.08
C VAL A 9 -6.85 -6.40 38.85
N VAL A 10 -6.61 -5.09 38.95
CA VAL A 10 -6.02 -4.28 37.89
C VAL A 10 -4.59 -4.74 37.56
N MET A 11 -3.80 -5.14 38.56
CA MET A 11 -2.46 -5.68 38.39
C MET A 11 -2.48 -6.98 37.58
N VAL A 12 -3.43 -7.88 37.84
CA VAL A 12 -3.58 -9.13 37.06
C VAL A 12 -3.93 -8.83 35.60
N GLY A 13 -4.89 -7.93 35.34
CA GLY A 13 -5.25 -7.53 33.98
C GLY A 13 -4.08 -6.89 33.23
N SER A 14 -3.35 -6.01 33.90
CA SER A 14 -2.16 -5.33 33.36
C SER A 14 -1.00 -6.29 33.11
N TYR A 15 -0.81 -7.29 33.98
CA TYR A 15 0.21 -8.33 33.81
C TYR A 15 -0.09 -9.21 32.59
N LEU A 16 -1.35 -9.60 32.37
CA LEU A 16 -1.76 -10.34 31.18
C LEU A 16 -1.56 -9.55 29.88
N ASN A 17 -1.66 -8.22 29.93
CA ASN A 17 -1.37 -7.33 28.80
C ASN A 17 0.12 -7.28 28.43
N ALA A 18 1.03 -7.61 29.34
CA ALA A 18 2.47 -7.56 29.10
C ALA A 18 2.96 -8.63 28.11
N PHE A 19 2.18 -9.68 27.85
CA PHE A 19 2.54 -10.76 26.93
C PHE A 19 1.64 -10.74 25.69
N ALA A 20 2.25 -10.66 24.50
CA ALA A 20 1.53 -10.61 23.23
C ALA A 20 0.50 -11.74 23.04
N LYS A 21 0.79 -12.94 23.55
CA LYS A 21 -0.11 -14.11 23.47
C LYS A 21 -1.39 -13.97 24.31
N THR A 22 -1.34 -13.22 25.41
CA THR A 22 -2.47 -13.07 26.35
C THR A 22 -3.03 -11.67 26.38
N ALA A 23 -2.48 -10.74 25.59
CA ALA A 23 -2.87 -9.33 25.61
C ALA A 23 -4.36 -9.12 25.30
N ILE A 24 -4.94 -9.91 24.39
CA ILE A 24 -6.37 -9.82 24.08
C ILE A 24 -7.23 -10.21 25.31
N LEU A 25 -6.81 -11.25 26.04
CA LEU A 25 -7.49 -11.68 27.26
C LEU A 25 -7.33 -10.65 28.39
N GLY A 26 -6.13 -10.09 28.56
CA GLY A 26 -5.87 -9.04 29.55
C GLY A 26 -6.66 -7.76 29.28
N LEU A 27 -6.79 -7.37 28.02
CA LEU A 27 -7.55 -6.20 27.59
C LEU A 27 -9.06 -6.42 27.80
N GLY A 28 -9.58 -7.56 27.36
CA GLY A 28 -11.00 -7.93 27.58
C GLY A 28 -11.36 -7.99 29.06
N PHE A 29 -10.48 -8.59 29.88
CA PHE A 29 -10.63 -8.63 31.33
C PHE A 29 -10.64 -7.25 31.96
N SER A 30 -9.71 -6.38 31.58
CA SER A 30 -9.59 -5.02 32.13
C SER A 30 -10.80 -4.16 31.76
N LEU A 31 -11.28 -4.24 30.51
CA LEU A 31 -12.51 -3.55 30.09
C LEU A 31 -13.73 -4.07 30.85
N TYR A 32 -13.92 -5.39 30.90
CA TYR A 32 -15.03 -6.01 31.64
C TYR A 32 -15.05 -5.57 33.10
N PHE A 33 -13.88 -5.60 33.76
CA PHE A 33 -13.74 -5.19 35.15
C PHE A 33 -14.10 -3.70 35.35
N CYS A 34 -13.61 -2.81 34.50
CA CYS A 34 -13.97 -1.38 34.59
C CYS A 34 -15.47 -1.14 34.40
N PHE A 35 -16.12 -1.87 33.50
CA PHE A 35 -17.56 -1.74 33.25
C PHE A 35 -18.41 -2.32 34.37
N ILE A 36 -18.03 -3.44 34.99
CA ILE A 36 -18.83 -4.05 36.07
C ILE A 36 -18.63 -3.33 37.41
N VAL A 37 -17.44 -2.80 37.65
CA VAL A 37 -17.14 -2.03 38.87
C VAL A 37 -17.88 -0.70 38.88
N ALA A 38 -18.18 -0.13 37.70
CA ALA A 38 -19.00 1.07 37.46
C ALA A 38 -19.22 1.90 38.73
N ILE A 39 -18.19 2.65 39.14
CA ILE A 39 -18.17 3.36 40.43
C ILE A 39 -19.19 4.51 40.38
N THR A 40 -20.45 4.21 40.68
CA THR A 40 -21.55 5.18 40.75
C THR A 40 -21.86 5.51 42.20
N ASN A 41 -22.13 6.79 42.49
CA ASN A 41 -22.46 7.29 43.83
C ASN A 41 -23.86 7.92 43.79
N PRO A 42 -24.83 7.52 44.64
CA PRO A 42 -24.73 6.58 45.77
C PRO A 42 -24.73 5.10 45.36
N THR A 43 -23.93 4.28 46.06
CA THR A 43 -23.85 2.83 45.87
C THR A 43 -25.06 2.13 46.49
N VAL A 44 -26.08 1.82 45.68
CA VAL A 44 -27.16 0.93 46.07
C VAL A 44 -26.71 -0.52 45.84
N TYR A 45 -26.45 -1.26 46.91
CA TYR A 45 -26.00 -2.65 46.81
C TYR A 45 -27.16 -3.57 46.44
N ASN A 46 -27.22 -4.00 45.18
CA ASN A 46 -28.19 -4.98 44.68
C ASN A 46 -27.45 -6.14 43.98
N PRO A 47 -27.16 -7.24 44.69
CA PRO A 47 -26.30 -8.31 44.17
C PRO A 47 -26.89 -9.03 42.96
N SER A 48 -28.22 -9.14 42.85
CA SER A 48 -28.86 -9.78 41.69
C SER A 48 -28.72 -8.92 40.44
N ALA A 49 -28.91 -7.60 40.55
CA ALA A 49 -28.72 -6.66 39.43
C ALA A 49 -27.25 -6.61 38.95
N TYR A 50 -26.29 -6.70 39.88
CA TYR A 50 -24.86 -6.77 39.53
C TYR A 50 -24.51 -8.05 38.75
N LEU A 51 -25.03 -9.21 39.18
CA LEU A 51 -24.81 -10.47 38.47
C LEU A 51 -25.47 -10.47 37.09
N ASP A 52 -26.71 -10.00 37.00
CA ASP A 52 -27.45 -9.90 35.73
C ASP A 52 -26.70 -9.00 34.73
N THR A 53 -26.25 -7.82 35.18
CA THR A 53 -25.44 -6.91 34.36
C THR A 53 -24.12 -7.53 33.94
N GLY A 54 -23.43 -8.24 34.85
CA GLY A 54 -22.19 -8.94 34.54
C GLY A 54 -22.35 -10.03 33.49
N PHE A 55 -23.39 -10.87 33.62
CA PHE A 55 -23.70 -11.89 32.62
C PHE A 55 -24.10 -11.28 31.28
N ALA A 56 -24.94 -10.24 31.27
CA ALA A 56 -25.30 -9.51 30.06
C ALA A 56 -24.06 -8.95 29.35
N LEU A 57 -23.12 -8.36 30.10
CA LEU A 57 -21.87 -7.82 29.56
C LEU A 57 -20.96 -8.93 28.99
N LEU A 58 -20.81 -10.06 29.68
CA LEU A 58 -20.06 -11.22 29.18
C LEU A 58 -20.67 -11.77 27.88
N CYS A 59 -21.99 -11.92 27.83
CA CYS A 59 -22.69 -12.34 26.63
C CYS A 59 -22.51 -11.33 25.48
N GLY A 60 -22.59 -10.04 25.76
CA GLY A 60 -22.34 -8.98 24.78
C GLY A 60 -20.92 -9.02 24.21
N ILE A 61 -19.91 -9.17 25.07
CA ILE A 61 -18.51 -9.32 24.67
C ILE A 61 -18.33 -10.59 23.82
N ALA A 62 -18.94 -11.71 24.21
CA ALA A 62 -18.86 -12.96 23.45
C ALA A 62 -19.49 -12.83 22.06
N VAL A 63 -20.68 -12.23 21.96
CA VAL A 63 -21.35 -11.97 20.67
C VAL A 63 -20.52 -11.03 19.79
N ALA A 64 -19.98 -9.95 20.37
CA ALA A 64 -19.12 -9.03 19.65
C ALA A 64 -17.84 -9.72 19.15
N ALA A 65 -17.19 -10.53 19.99
CA ALA A 65 -15.99 -11.29 19.61
C ALA A 65 -16.28 -12.26 18.47
N VAL A 66 -17.40 -12.98 18.51
CA VAL A 66 -17.82 -13.87 17.41
C VAL A 66 -18.12 -13.07 16.14
N ALA A 67 -18.85 -11.96 16.23
CA ALA A 67 -19.17 -11.11 15.09
C ALA A 67 -17.88 -10.56 14.44
N PHE A 68 -16.95 -10.03 15.23
CA PHE A 68 -15.66 -9.56 14.72
C PHE A 68 -14.80 -10.70 14.17
N SER A 69 -14.79 -11.87 14.80
CA SER A 69 -14.06 -13.04 14.29
C SER A 69 -14.59 -13.51 12.94
N VAL A 70 -15.86 -13.28 12.62
CA VAL A 70 -16.46 -13.65 11.32
C VAL A 70 -16.31 -12.54 10.28
N LEU A 71 -16.44 -11.28 10.70
CA LEU A 71 -16.36 -10.12 9.79
C LEU A 71 -14.91 -9.77 9.41
N MET A 72 -13.98 -9.81 10.36
CA MET A 72 -12.59 -9.35 10.14
C MET A 72 -11.83 -10.17 9.09
N PRO A 73 -11.94 -11.52 9.01
CA PRO A 73 -11.25 -12.30 7.99
C PRO A 73 -11.62 -11.91 6.56
N ARG A 74 -12.85 -11.45 6.33
CA ARG A 74 -13.29 -10.97 5.00
C ARG A 74 -12.79 -9.56 4.69
N ALA A 75 -12.49 -8.77 5.71
CA ALA A 75 -11.99 -7.41 5.52
C ALA A 75 -10.56 -7.40 4.97
N GLY A 76 -9.67 -8.30 5.40
CA GLY A 76 -8.28 -8.34 4.94
C GLY A 76 -8.11 -8.55 3.42
N ASP A 77 -8.83 -9.52 2.86
CA ASP A 77 -8.83 -9.79 1.41
C ASP A 77 -9.43 -8.63 0.61
N TRP A 78 -10.52 -8.04 1.12
CA TRP A 78 -11.15 -6.88 0.48
C TRP A 78 -10.25 -5.64 0.51
N ILE A 79 -9.60 -5.38 1.65
CA ILE A 79 -8.68 -4.25 1.84
C ILE A 79 -7.47 -4.39 0.91
N SER A 80 -6.86 -5.57 0.83
CA SER A 80 -5.72 -5.81 -0.07
C SER A 80 -6.11 -5.65 -1.54
N ALA A 81 -7.26 -6.18 -1.96
CA ALA A 81 -7.78 -5.97 -3.31
C ALA A 81 -8.04 -4.48 -3.61
N GLN A 82 -8.57 -3.75 -2.64
CA GLN A 82 -8.84 -2.32 -2.78
C GLN A 82 -7.55 -1.48 -2.83
N TYR A 83 -6.49 -1.85 -2.11
CA TYR A 83 -5.17 -1.21 -2.25
C TYR A 83 -4.56 -1.50 -3.62
N MET A 84 -4.62 -2.76 -4.07
CA MET A 84 -4.13 -3.12 -5.40
C MET A 84 -4.84 -2.32 -6.49
N LYS A 85 -6.16 -2.18 -6.40
CA LYS A 85 -6.95 -1.36 -7.32
C LYS A 85 -6.51 0.11 -7.31
N GLN A 86 -6.23 0.69 -6.13
CA GLN A 86 -5.75 2.07 -6.01
C GLN A 86 -4.37 2.25 -6.62
N ILE A 87 -3.43 1.33 -6.37
CA ILE A 87 -2.08 1.36 -6.95
C ILE A 87 -2.15 1.30 -8.48
N ARG A 88 -2.97 0.38 -9.03
CA ARG A 88 -3.18 0.28 -10.49
C ARG A 88 -3.77 1.55 -11.07
N GLY A 89 -4.80 2.11 -10.42
CA GLY A 89 -5.42 3.37 -10.83
C GLY A 89 -4.44 4.55 -10.82
N LEU A 90 -3.55 4.62 -9.83
CA LEU A 90 -2.51 5.66 -9.74
C LEU A 90 -1.54 5.64 -10.92
N ILE A 91 -1.21 4.47 -11.45
CA ILE A 91 -0.32 4.37 -12.62
C ILE A 91 -1.12 4.58 -13.90
N ALA A 92 -2.20 3.82 -14.08
CA ALA A 92 -2.96 3.78 -15.32
C ALA A 92 -3.57 5.14 -15.66
N HIS A 93 -4.02 5.88 -14.66
CA HIS A 93 -4.64 7.20 -14.84
C HIS A 93 -3.75 8.32 -14.29
N GLY A 94 -3.25 8.20 -13.07
CA GLY A 94 -2.47 9.27 -12.43
C GLY A 94 -1.15 9.57 -13.15
N ALA A 95 -0.27 8.58 -13.29
CA ALA A 95 1.05 8.76 -13.90
C ALA A 95 0.97 9.03 -15.42
N ARG A 96 -0.03 8.48 -16.10
CA ARG A 96 -0.23 8.62 -17.55
C ARG A 96 -0.89 9.95 -17.93
N GLU A 97 -2.00 10.30 -17.28
CA GLU A 97 -2.91 11.38 -17.73
C GLU A 97 -2.98 12.55 -16.76
N GLY A 98 -2.46 12.39 -15.53
CA GLY A 98 -2.49 13.45 -14.51
C GLY A 98 -1.82 14.73 -14.98
N ASP A 99 -2.36 15.86 -14.57
CA ASP A 99 -1.75 17.18 -14.74
C ASP A 99 -0.37 17.19 -14.09
N LEU A 100 0.64 17.76 -14.75
CA LEU A 100 2.05 17.61 -14.39
C LEU A 100 2.47 18.50 -13.23
N ASP A 101 1.68 19.54 -12.90
CA ASP A 101 1.91 20.42 -11.77
C ASP A 101 1.89 19.62 -10.45
N ASP A 102 3.03 19.61 -9.75
CA ASP A 102 3.28 18.84 -8.51
C ASP A 102 2.95 17.33 -8.58
N LEU A 103 2.75 16.77 -9.78
CA LEU A 103 2.31 15.38 -9.96
C LEU A 103 3.29 14.39 -9.37
N LEU A 104 4.58 14.59 -9.65
CA LEU A 104 5.64 13.69 -9.19
C LEU A 104 5.66 13.65 -7.66
N TYR A 105 5.56 14.81 -7.02
CA TYR A 105 5.56 14.91 -5.56
C TYR A 105 4.32 14.23 -4.97
N THR A 106 3.13 14.56 -5.47
CA THR A 106 1.87 13.98 -5.00
C THR A 106 1.81 12.47 -5.22
N PHE A 107 2.33 11.99 -6.34
CA PHE A 107 2.40 10.57 -6.68
C PHE A 107 3.34 9.80 -5.73
N GLU A 108 4.57 10.30 -5.53
CA GLU A 108 5.54 9.68 -4.62
C GLU A 108 5.04 9.68 -3.17
N LEU A 109 4.41 10.78 -2.75
CA LEU A 109 3.81 10.88 -1.41
C LEU A 109 2.69 9.85 -1.23
N SER A 110 1.76 9.76 -2.20
CA SER A 110 0.64 8.82 -2.14
C SER A 110 1.12 7.37 -2.02
N LEU A 111 2.10 6.97 -2.83
CA LEU A 111 2.68 5.61 -2.75
C LEU A 111 3.44 5.36 -1.46
N ARG A 112 4.17 6.36 -0.95
CA ARG A 112 4.85 6.24 0.35
C ARG A 112 3.84 6.08 1.49
N ASP A 113 2.74 6.81 1.45
CA ASP A 113 1.66 6.68 2.42
C ASP A 113 1.00 5.30 2.34
N PHE A 114 0.79 4.73 1.14
CA PHE A 114 0.35 3.35 1.00
C PHE A 114 1.33 2.36 1.63
N ILE A 115 2.64 2.52 1.38
CA ILE A 115 3.67 1.66 1.97
C ILE A 115 3.63 1.76 3.51
N LEU A 116 3.50 2.96 4.07
CA LEU A 116 3.40 3.15 5.52
C LEU A 116 2.11 2.56 6.11
N MET A 117 1.00 2.66 5.39
CA MET A 117 -0.30 2.10 5.79
C MET A 117 -0.27 0.57 5.78
N ILE A 118 0.26 -0.04 4.73
CA ILE A 118 0.48 -1.49 4.65
C ILE A 118 1.50 -1.94 5.71
N ALA A 119 2.52 -1.11 5.98
CA ALA A 119 3.54 -1.41 6.96
C ALA A 119 3.05 -1.39 8.41
N SER A 120 2.08 -0.53 8.72
CA SER A 120 1.49 -0.36 10.06
C SER A 120 0.26 -1.23 10.30
N ALA A 121 -0.26 -1.88 9.26
CA ALA A 121 -1.36 -2.82 9.40
C ALA A 121 -1.00 -3.99 10.35
N PRO A 122 -1.93 -4.43 11.22
CA PRO A 122 -1.71 -5.61 12.06
C PRO A 122 -1.32 -6.83 11.23
N VAL A 123 -0.41 -7.65 11.75
CA VAL A 123 0.01 -8.89 11.07
C VAL A 123 -1.17 -9.84 10.97
N ASP A 124 -1.79 -9.90 9.80
CA ASP A 124 -2.79 -10.89 9.43
C ASP A 124 -2.12 -11.91 8.50
N ALA A 125 -2.15 -13.19 8.86
CA ALA A 125 -1.55 -14.27 8.08
C ALA A 125 -2.13 -14.40 6.65
N ARG A 126 -3.27 -13.76 6.37
CA ARG A 126 -3.92 -13.77 5.05
C ARG A 126 -3.44 -12.63 4.13
N VAL A 127 -2.87 -11.57 4.69
CA VAL A 127 -2.40 -10.40 3.92
C VAL A 127 -0.92 -10.58 3.60
N ASP A 128 -0.61 -10.75 2.32
CA ASP A 128 0.77 -10.80 1.85
C ASP A 128 1.35 -9.38 1.78
N ARG A 129 1.84 -8.93 2.94
CA ARG A 129 2.42 -7.61 3.14
C ARG A 129 3.60 -7.36 2.21
N ASP A 130 4.48 -8.34 2.09
CA ASP A 130 5.71 -8.21 1.30
C ASP A 130 5.37 -8.09 -0.18
N HIS A 131 4.39 -8.86 -0.66
CA HIS A 131 3.88 -8.72 -2.02
C HIS A 131 3.25 -7.34 -2.28
N LEU A 132 2.40 -6.84 -1.37
CA LEU A 132 1.78 -5.51 -1.53
C LEU A 132 2.80 -4.38 -1.51
N ILE A 133 3.81 -4.46 -0.63
CA ILE A 133 4.92 -3.50 -0.59
C ILE A 133 5.75 -3.60 -1.87
N GLY A 134 6.06 -4.80 -2.35
CA GLY A 134 6.74 -5.02 -3.62
C GLY A 134 6.00 -4.40 -4.80
N TRP A 135 4.67 -4.55 -4.86
CA TRP A 135 3.82 -3.90 -5.86
C TRP A 135 3.84 -2.37 -5.75
N ALA A 136 3.81 -1.83 -4.54
CA ALA A 136 3.89 -0.38 -4.34
C ALA A 136 5.26 0.19 -4.77
N PHE A 137 6.36 -0.54 -4.52
CA PHE A 137 7.68 -0.14 -5.02
C PHE A 137 7.77 -0.25 -6.55
N ALA A 138 7.25 -1.33 -7.13
CA ALA A 138 7.18 -1.47 -8.58
C ALA A 138 6.41 -0.32 -9.24
N ALA A 139 5.27 0.05 -8.65
CA ALA A 139 4.48 1.20 -9.04
C ALA A 139 5.24 2.51 -8.93
N LEU A 140 6.01 2.69 -7.86
CA LEU A 140 6.81 3.89 -7.61
C LEU A 140 7.90 4.05 -8.66
N GLU A 141 8.67 3.00 -8.90
CA GLU A 141 9.79 2.99 -9.84
C GLU A 141 9.35 3.28 -11.29
N ILE A 142 8.31 2.58 -11.74
CA ILE A 142 7.77 2.76 -13.10
C ILE A 142 7.03 4.09 -13.21
N GLY A 143 6.13 4.40 -12.28
CA GLY A 143 5.34 5.64 -12.32
C GLY A 143 6.19 6.90 -12.24
N ARG A 144 7.24 6.90 -11.41
CA ARG A 144 8.23 7.99 -11.39
C ARG A 144 8.91 8.15 -12.75
N SER A 145 9.29 7.04 -13.38
CA SER A 145 9.92 7.07 -14.70
C SER A 145 8.97 7.64 -15.76
N MET A 146 7.69 7.23 -15.73
CA MET A 146 6.63 7.77 -16.60
C MET A 146 6.49 9.29 -16.45
N ILE A 147 6.28 9.76 -15.22
CA ILE A 147 6.06 11.18 -14.93
C ILE A 147 7.30 12.01 -15.27
N GLN A 148 8.49 11.54 -14.91
CA GLN A 148 9.73 12.27 -15.18
C GLN A 148 10.00 12.39 -16.69
N VAL A 149 9.71 11.36 -17.49
CA VAL A 149 9.84 11.42 -18.95
C VAL A 149 8.82 12.38 -19.56
N ARG A 150 7.60 12.48 -19.01
CA ARG A 150 6.59 13.48 -19.41
C ARG A 150 7.06 14.91 -19.10
N LEU A 151 7.54 15.17 -17.88
CA LEU A 151 8.11 16.46 -17.48
C LEU A 151 9.29 16.88 -18.37
N ASP A 152 10.18 15.93 -18.68
CA ASP A 152 11.34 16.18 -19.53
C ASP A 152 10.94 16.43 -20.99
N THR A 153 9.81 15.86 -21.42
CA THR A 153 9.23 16.10 -22.74
C THR A 153 8.67 17.52 -22.86
N GLU A 154 7.93 17.99 -21.85
CA GLU A 154 7.46 19.39 -21.84
C GLU A 154 8.63 20.38 -21.78
N ARG A 155 9.66 20.07 -20.99
CA ARG A 155 10.85 20.92 -20.87
C ARG A 155 11.62 21.05 -22.20
N LEU A 156 11.81 19.95 -22.93
CA LEU A 156 12.56 19.95 -24.18
C LEU A 156 11.71 20.45 -25.36
N GLY A 157 10.39 20.20 -25.34
CA GLY A 157 9.46 20.65 -26.37
C GLY A 157 9.94 20.30 -27.79
N ASN A 158 10.14 21.34 -28.61
CA ASN A 158 10.54 21.20 -30.02
C ASN A 158 11.98 20.72 -30.24
N ALA A 159 12.81 20.62 -29.19
CA ALA A 159 14.15 20.04 -29.28
C ALA A 159 14.14 18.51 -29.45
N LEU A 160 12.97 17.88 -29.25
CA LEU A 160 12.80 16.44 -29.40
C LEU A 160 12.55 16.04 -30.86
N PRO A 161 12.97 14.82 -31.26
CA PRO A 161 12.74 14.32 -32.61
C PRO A 161 11.25 14.29 -32.97
N THR A 162 10.94 14.51 -34.25
CA THR A 162 9.57 14.45 -34.75
C THR A 162 8.93 13.09 -34.39
N GLY A 163 7.65 13.06 -34.01
CA GLY A 163 6.98 11.81 -33.63
C GLY A 163 7.34 11.26 -32.24
N TRP A 164 8.21 11.92 -31.46
CA TRP A 164 8.47 11.53 -30.07
C TRP A 164 7.19 11.44 -29.22
N ALA A 165 6.28 12.41 -29.36
CA ALA A 165 5.03 12.43 -28.60
C ALA A 165 4.20 11.15 -28.81
N ALA A 166 4.12 10.64 -30.04
CA ALA A 166 3.39 9.41 -30.34
C ALA A 166 4.05 8.17 -29.70
N GLU A 167 5.39 8.10 -29.70
CA GLU A 167 6.11 6.99 -29.05
C GLU A 167 6.03 7.07 -27.52
N GLN A 168 6.05 8.29 -26.96
CA GLN A 168 5.80 8.50 -25.53
C GLN A 168 4.39 8.04 -25.15
N ASP A 169 3.35 8.45 -25.88
CA ASP A 169 1.97 8.06 -25.59
C ASP A 169 1.77 6.55 -25.68
N ALA A 170 2.37 5.91 -26.69
CA ALA A 170 2.34 4.45 -26.85
C ALA A 170 3.08 3.74 -25.70
N TRP A 171 4.22 4.28 -25.27
CA TRP A 171 4.99 3.76 -24.13
C TRP A 171 4.22 3.88 -22.81
N LEU A 172 3.63 5.05 -22.54
CA LEU A 172 2.81 5.26 -21.33
C LEU A 172 1.58 4.35 -21.32
N ALA A 173 0.91 4.16 -22.47
CA ALA A 173 -0.23 3.27 -22.59
C ALA A 173 0.15 1.79 -22.35
N ALA A 174 1.26 1.34 -22.93
CA ALA A 174 1.73 -0.03 -22.76
C ALA A 174 2.14 -0.31 -21.30
N LEU A 175 2.78 0.67 -20.61
CA LEU A 175 3.07 0.55 -19.18
C LEU A 175 1.80 0.51 -18.33
N ALA A 176 0.79 1.33 -18.63
CA ALA A 176 -0.49 1.27 -17.94
C ALA A 176 -1.15 -0.11 -18.09
N GLU A 177 -1.09 -0.70 -19.30
CA GLU A 177 -1.61 -2.04 -19.58
C GLU A 177 -0.93 -3.13 -18.76
N VAL A 178 0.39 -3.03 -18.52
CA VAL A 178 1.12 -3.97 -17.64
C VAL A 178 0.50 -4.05 -16.25
N PHE A 179 0.15 -2.91 -15.65
CA PHE A 179 -0.41 -2.89 -14.29
C PHE A 179 -1.89 -3.25 -14.24
N GLU A 180 -2.66 -3.00 -15.31
CA GLU A 180 -4.06 -3.42 -15.41
C GLU A 180 -4.19 -4.93 -15.64
N ALA A 181 -3.49 -5.46 -16.66
CA ALA A 181 -3.65 -6.83 -17.12
C ALA A 181 -2.74 -7.82 -16.39
N VAL A 182 -1.52 -7.41 -16.02
CA VAL A 182 -0.50 -8.26 -15.35
C VAL A 182 -0.24 -9.55 -16.13
N THR A 183 -0.09 -9.43 -17.45
CA THR A 183 0.15 -10.57 -18.34
C THR A 183 1.53 -10.49 -18.99
N PRO A 184 2.14 -11.64 -19.35
CA PRO A 184 3.38 -11.66 -20.13
C PRO A 184 3.26 -10.91 -21.46
N GLN A 185 2.09 -10.95 -22.10
CA GLN A 185 1.83 -10.23 -23.35
C GLN A 185 1.87 -8.71 -23.17
N ALA A 186 1.28 -8.19 -22.08
CA ALA A 186 1.36 -6.78 -21.74
C ALA A 186 2.82 -6.36 -21.44
N ALA A 187 3.58 -7.23 -20.75
CA ALA A 187 5.01 -7.04 -20.49
C ALA A 187 5.81 -6.89 -21.78
N GLU A 188 5.59 -7.80 -22.73
CA GLU A 188 6.26 -7.80 -24.02
C GLU A 188 5.87 -6.57 -24.86
N GLY A 189 4.59 -6.19 -24.82
CA GLY A 189 4.09 -4.94 -25.41
C GLY A 189 4.80 -3.69 -24.87
N ALA A 190 4.93 -3.60 -23.54
CA ALA A 190 5.64 -2.50 -22.88
C ALA A 190 7.14 -2.49 -23.19
N LEU A 191 7.78 -3.66 -23.27
CA LEU A 191 9.18 -3.77 -23.69
C LEU A 191 9.38 -3.29 -25.14
N MET A 192 8.48 -3.68 -26.06
CA MET A 192 8.53 -3.21 -27.45
C MET A 192 8.35 -1.70 -27.53
N ALA A 193 7.38 -1.13 -26.81
CA ALA A 193 7.15 0.32 -26.78
C ALA A 193 8.35 1.08 -26.18
N THR A 194 8.96 0.54 -25.12
CA THR A 194 10.16 1.11 -24.49
C THR A 194 11.34 1.16 -25.47
N ARG A 195 11.54 0.10 -26.25
CA ARG A 195 12.60 0.06 -27.27
C ARG A 195 12.35 1.05 -28.40
N ARG A 196 11.11 1.19 -28.88
CA ARG A 196 10.77 2.20 -29.90
C ARG A 196 11.03 3.63 -29.40
N ALA A 197 10.68 3.92 -28.15
CA ALA A 197 11.00 5.20 -27.52
C ALA A 197 12.53 5.43 -27.43
N LEU A 198 13.31 4.40 -27.05
CA LEU A 198 14.78 4.47 -27.03
C LEU A 198 15.39 4.72 -28.40
N ASP A 199 14.88 4.05 -29.44
CA ASP A 199 15.33 4.23 -30.82
C ASP A 199 15.02 5.64 -31.34
N ARG A 200 13.92 6.24 -30.86
CA ARG A 200 13.53 7.59 -31.22
C ARG A 200 14.34 8.69 -30.50
N LEU A 201 15.07 8.36 -29.45
CA LEU A 201 15.92 9.26 -28.68
C LEU A 201 17.42 8.97 -28.92
N PRO A 202 17.99 9.15 -30.12
CA PRO A 202 19.39 8.78 -30.36
C PRO A 202 20.36 9.59 -29.49
N LEU A 203 21.42 8.94 -29.02
CA LEU A 203 22.60 9.62 -28.48
C LEU A 203 23.22 10.43 -29.62
N GLY A 204 23.16 11.75 -29.52
CA GLY A 204 23.79 12.62 -30.51
C GLY A 204 25.32 12.38 -30.56
N PRO A 205 25.98 12.70 -31.69
CA PRO A 205 27.43 12.51 -31.83
C PRO A 205 28.26 13.47 -30.96
N ASN A 206 27.63 14.49 -30.35
CA ASN A 206 28.33 15.54 -29.63
C ASN A 206 28.36 15.24 -28.13
N ILE A 207 29.57 15.26 -27.56
CA ILE A 207 29.85 15.04 -26.12
C ILE A 207 29.62 16.35 -25.32
N ALA A 208 29.21 17.45 -25.97
CA ALA A 208 28.91 18.70 -25.30
C ALA A 208 27.84 18.50 -24.20
N VAL A 209 28.21 18.87 -22.96
CA VAL A 209 27.36 18.72 -21.77
C VAL A 209 26.55 19.99 -21.58
N ASP A 210 25.48 20.14 -22.38
CA ASP A 210 24.46 21.16 -22.15
C ASP A 210 23.24 20.58 -21.39
N ALA A 211 22.37 21.47 -20.90
CA ALA A 211 21.20 21.08 -20.11
C ALA A 211 20.22 20.19 -20.90
N GLU A 212 20.11 20.41 -22.22
CA GLU A 212 19.24 19.62 -23.09
C GLU A 212 19.77 18.19 -23.31
N THR A 213 21.07 18.06 -23.50
CA THR A 213 21.78 16.78 -23.66
C THR A 213 21.70 15.98 -22.37
N LEU A 214 21.90 16.62 -21.21
CA LEU A 214 21.71 15.97 -19.91
C LEU A 214 20.26 15.50 -19.70
N THR A 215 19.26 16.30 -20.12
CA THR A 215 17.85 15.92 -20.03
C THR A 215 17.55 14.72 -20.93
N ARG A 216 18.06 14.70 -22.17
CA ARG A 216 17.95 13.54 -23.08
C ARG A 216 18.63 12.29 -22.52
N TYR A 217 19.78 12.42 -21.88
CA TYR A 217 20.47 11.30 -21.23
C TYR A 217 19.67 10.75 -20.05
N ARG A 218 19.06 11.62 -19.25
CA ARG A 218 18.17 11.19 -18.18
C ARG A 218 16.95 10.44 -18.72
N MET A 219 16.29 10.96 -19.76
CA MET A 219 15.16 10.26 -20.40
C MET A 219 15.57 8.87 -20.89
N ARG A 220 16.71 8.75 -21.59
CA ARG A 220 17.24 7.45 -22.01
C ARG A 220 17.55 6.52 -20.83
N ALA A 221 18.14 7.05 -19.76
CA ALA A 221 18.45 6.27 -18.57
C ALA A 221 17.16 5.72 -17.92
N LEU A 222 16.09 6.51 -17.85
CA LEU A 222 14.79 6.09 -17.33
C LEU A 222 14.12 5.02 -18.22
N LEU A 223 14.23 5.15 -19.54
CA LEU A 223 13.74 4.14 -20.48
C LEU A 223 14.53 2.83 -20.38
N HIS A 224 15.86 2.90 -20.28
CA HIS A 224 16.68 1.70 -20.05
C HIS A 224 16.40 1.06 -18.69
N PHE A 225 16.21 1.87 -17.65
CA PHE A 225 15.79 1.39 -16.33
C PHE A 225 14.45 0.64 -16.45
N THR A 226 13.46 1.23 -17.12
CA THR A 226 12.16 0.59 -17.39
C THR A 226 12.32 -0.74 -18.14
N GLU A 227 13.18 -0.80 -19.16
CA GLU A 227 13.48 -2.02 -19.89
C GLU A 227 14.09 -3.11 -18.98
N LEU A 228 15.02 -2.74 -18.10
CA LEU A 228 15.63 -3.67 -17.14
C LEU A 228 14.61 -4.16 -16.13
N THR A 229 13.80 -3.27 -15.58
CA THR A 229 12.74 -3.58 -14.61
C THR A 229 11.70 -4.54 -15.20
N LEU A 230 11.29 -4.33 -16.45
CA LEU A 230 10.32 -5.21 -17.12
C LEU A 230 10.88 -6.61 -17.43
N ARG A 231 12.20 -6.75 -17.56
CA ARG A 231 12.88 -8.04 -17.78
C ARG A 231 13.26 -8.77 -16.50
N ASP A 232 13.14 -8.11 -15.35
CA ASP A 232 13.51 -8.71 -14.08
C ASP A 232 12.43 -9.72 -13.65
N ASP A 233 12.73 -11.01 -13.80
CA ASP A 233 11.84 -12.10 -13.39
C ASP A 233 11.57 -12.12 -11.88
N THR A 234 12.39 -11.43 -11.08
CA THR A 234 12.20 -11.31 -9.63
C THR A 234 11.23 -10.20 -9.24
N PHE A 235 10.82 -9.37 -10.20
CA PHE A 235 9.97 -8.22 -9.96
C PHE A 235 8.60 -8.63 -9.41
N ALA A 236 8.13 -7.92 -8.38
CA ALA A 236 6.93 -8.27 -7.63
C ALA A 236 5.65 -8.37 -8.49
N LEU A 237 5.64 -7.71 -9.66
CA LEU A 237 4.56 -7.83 -10.65
C LEU A 237 4.36 -9.27 -11.15
N TRP A 238 5.44 -10.03 -11.31
CA TRP A 238 5.43 -11.36 -11.91
C TRP A 238 5.29 -12.48 -10.90
N GLN A 239 5.50 -12.19 -9.62
CA GLN A 239 5.35 -13.15 -8.54
C GLN A 239 3.87 -13.46 -8.31
N THR A 240 3.36 -14.47 -9.02
CA THR A 240 2.03 -15.03 -8.74
C THR A 240 2.11 -15.94 -7.53
N ARG A 241 1.25 -15.67 -6.55
CA ARG A 241 1.04 -16.40 -5.29
C ARG A 241 1.30 -17.91 -5.43
N GLN A 242 2.46 -18.39 -5.00
CA GLN A 242 2.57 -19.79 -4.59
C GLN A 242 1.90 -19.90 -3.22
N VAL A 243 0.59 -20.17 -3.23
CA VAL A 243 -0.13 -20.57 -2.03
C VAL A 243 0.47 -21.90 -1.60
N GLN A 244 1.36 -21.87 -0.60
CA GLN A 244 1.67 -23.08 0.16
C GLN A 244 0.39 -23.49 0.89
N ALA A 245 -0.13 -24.67 0.50
CA ALA A 245 -1.26 -25.35 1.12
C ALA A 245 -0.93 -25.81 2.54
#